data_AF-A0A2E9R7U7-F1
#
_entry.id   AF-A0A2E9R7U7-F1
#
_cell.length_a   1.000
_cell.length_b   1.000
_cell.length_c   1.000
_cell.angle_alpha   90.00
_cell.angle_beta   90.00
_cell.angle_gamma   90.00
#
_symmetry.space_group_name_H-M   'P 1'
#
loop_
_entity.id
_entity.type
_entity.pdbx_description
1 polymer ?
#
loop_
_entity_poly.entity_id
_entity_poly.type
_entity_poly.pdbx_seq_one_letter_code
_entity_poly.pdbx_strand_id
1 'polypeptide(L)'
;MRHHQGVEPQIEYDWRQDLQRIFPDLPPEDASERWKVVQETLHIGQVVHGRVIAKAPFGAWIDIGVGFPALLLITYIADLTPKQYQNDDWCPLHTNITCTIRALHEMKIALAAETSTPKSDEEKQP
;
A
#
# COMPACT_ATOMS: atom_id res chain seq x y z
N MET A 1 20.69 -23.03 32.45
CA MET A 1 20.44 -22.72 31.03
C MET A 1 19.13 -21.96 30.95
N ARG A 2 19.16 -20.63 30.84
CA ARG A 2 17.94 -19.83 30.59
C ARG A 2 17.99 -19.40 29.13
N HIS A 3 17.18 -20.02 28.29
CA HIS A 3 16.94 -19.51 26.95
C HIS A 3 16.17 -18.20 27.11
N HIS A 4 16.83 -17.08 26.85
CA HIS A 4 16.17 -15.83 26.55
C HIS A 4 15.39 -16.04 25.26
N GLN A 5 14.08 -16.26 25.35
CA GLN A 5 13.18 -15.89 24.27
C GLN A 5 13.12 -14.36 24.29
N GLY A 6 14.00 -13.74 23.51
CA GLY A 6 13.86 -12.34 23.16
C GLY A 6 12.57 -12.23 22.34
N VAL A 7 11.54 -11.66 22.94
CA VAL A 7 10.36 -11.21 22.21
C VAL A 7 10.84 -10.12 21.26
N GLU A 8 10.94 -10.43 19.97
CA GLU A 8 11.15 -9.41 18.96
C GLU A 8 9.98 -8.41 19.08
N PRO A 9 10.25 -7.09 19.19
CA PRO A 9 9.17 -6.13 19.22
C PRO A 9 8.47 -6.20 17.87
N GLN A 10 7.30 -6.83 17.84
CA GLN A 10 6.40 -6.71 16.71
C GLN A 10 6.00 -5.24 16.67
N ILE A 11 6.52 -4.49 15.71
CA ILE A 11 6.03 -3.14 15.45
C ILE A 11 4.57 -3.32 15.00
N GLU A 12 3.66 -3.22 15.96
CA GLU A 12 2.23 -3.25 15.71
C GLU A 12 1.86 -1.90 15.11
N TYR A 13 1.97 -1.81 13.79
CA TYR A 13 1.43 -0.68 13.04
C TYR A 13 -0.10 -0.70 13.18
N ASP A 14 -0.67 0.32 13.82
CA ASP A 14 -2.13 0.55 13.79
C ASP A 14 -2.51 1.15 12.44
N TRP A 15 -2.42 0.31 11.40
CA TRP A 15 -2.73 0.69 10.03
C TRP A 15 -4.18 1.14 9.86
N ARG A 16 -5.09 0.76 10.77
CA ARG A 16 -6.48 1.21 10.76
C ARG A 16 -6.56 2.67 11.18
N GLN A 17 -5.83 3.05 12.23
CA GLN A 17 -5.72 4.44 12.67
C GLN A 17 -5.01 5.29 11.61
N ASP A 18 -3.95 4.78 10.97
CA ASP A 18 -3.28 5.49 9.89
C ASP A 18 -4.19 5.73 8.68
N LEU A 19 -4.98 4.71 8.28
CA LEU A 19 -5.98 4.89 7.23
C LEU A 19 -7.04 5.91 7.61
N GLN A 20 -7.57 5.86 8.84
CA GLN A 20 -8.58 6.84 9.31
C GLN A 20 -8.04 8.26 9.36
N ARG A 21 -6.74 8.44 9.62
CA ARG A 21 -6.12 9.78 9.61
C ARG A 21 -6.05 10.39 8.22
N ILE A 22 -5.95 9.55 7.18
CA ILE A 22 -5.78 9.99 5.79
C ILE A 22 -7.12 10.00 5.05
N PHE A 23 -7.98 9.03 5.34
CA PHE A 23 -9.33 8.90 4.82
C PHE A 23 -10.32 8.85 6.01
N PRO A 24 -10.57 9.98 6.69
CA PRO A 24 -11.48 10.04 7.84
C PRO A 24 -12.91 9.68 7.46
N ASP A 25 -13.32 10.01 6.24
CA ASP A 25 -14.68 9.84 5.74
C ASP A 25 -14.77 8.66 4.78
N LEU A 26 -14.12 7.52 5.07
CA LEU A 26 -14.20 6.33 4.21
C LEU A 26 -15.37 5.41 4.63
N PRO A 27 -16.28 5.03 3.71
CA PRO A 27 -16.45 5.57 2.35
C PRO A 27 -17.09 6.98 2.36
N PRO A 28 -16.76 7.86 1.40
CA PRO A 28 -17.34 9.20 1.34
C PRO A 28 -18.84 9.13 1.00
N GLU A 29 -19.60 10.19 1.29
CA GLU A 29 -21.05 10.24 1.03
C GLU A 29 -21.40 9.88 -0.42
N ASP A 30 -20.72 10.52 -1.40
CA ASP A 30 -20.87 10.26 -2.84
C ASP A 30 -19.96 9.14 -3.36
N ALA A 31 -19.72 8.14 -2.51
CA ALA A 31 -18.87 6.98 -2.77
C ALA A 31 -19.16 6.29 -4.11
N SER A 32 -20.43 6.10 -4.42
CA SER A 32 -20.87 5.35 -5.62
C SER A 32 -20.51 6.11 -6.90
N GLU A 33 -20.75 7.42 -6.93
CA GLU A 33 -20.45 8.30 -8.06
C GLU A 33 -18.94 8.40 -8.27
N ARG A 34 -18.19 8.63 -7.18
CA ARG A 34 -16.72 8.68 -7.24
C ARG A 34 -16.13 7.35 -7.69
N TRP A 35 -16.68 6.24 -7.23
CA TRP A 35 -16.22 4.91 -7.63
C TRP A 35 -16.45 4.64 -9.12
N LYS A 36 -17.58 5.06 -9.70
CA LYS A 36 -17.81 4.97 -11.16
C LYS A 36 -16.71 5.69 -11.95
N VAL A 37 -16.33 6.90 -11.52
CA VAL A 37 -15.22 7.66 -12.15
C VAL A 37 -13.90 6.90 -12.04
N VAL A 38 -13.62 6.25 -10.89
CA VAL A 38 -12.43 5.41 -10.73
C VAL A 38 -12.46 4.23 -11.72
N GLN A 39 -13.60 3.57 -11.90
CA GLN A 39 -13.72 2.45 -12.83
C GLN A 39 -13.61 2.87 -14.30
N GLU A 40 -13.97 4.10 -14.64
CA GLU A 40 -13.81 4.66 -15.99
C GLU A 40 -12.37 5.11 -16.29
N THR A 41 -11.63 5.52 -15.26
CA THR A 41 -10.27 6.06 -15.39
C THR A 41 -9.18 5.02 -15.22
N LEU A 42 -9.38 4.04 -14.32
CA LEU A 42 -8.42 3.00 -14.04
C LEU A 42 -8.71 1.72 -14.83
N HIS A 43 -7.65 1.11 -15.36
CA HIS A 43 -7.74 -0.17 -16.08
C HIS A 43 -6.84 -1.23 -15.46
N ILE A 44 -7.26 -2.50 -15.53
CA ILE A 44 -6.42 -3.62 -15.12
C ILE A 44 -5.16 -3.65 -15.99
N GLY A 45 -3.99 -3.85 -15.36
CA GLY A 45 -2.69 -3.77 -16.01
C GLY A 45 -2.11 -2.36 -16.09
N GLN A 46 -2.85 -1.32 -15.68
CA GLN A 46 -2.35 0.04 -15.64
C GLN A 46 -1.24 0.20 -14.61
N VAL A 47 -0.13 0.82 -15.02
CA VAL A 47 0.92 1.26 -14.11
C VAL A 47 0.50 2.59 -13.47
N VAL A 48 0.54 2.62 -12.14
CA VAL A 48 0.22 3.80 -11.31
C VAL A 48 1.35 4.05 -10.32
N HIS A 49 1.45 5.30 -9.86
CA HIS A 49 2.36 5.70 -8.80
C HIS A 49 1.53 6.07 -7.57
N GLY A 50 2.03 5.72 -6.40
CA GLY A 50 1.34 6.05 -5.17
C GLY A 50 2.25 6.06 -3.97
N ARG A 51 1.77 6.69 -2.91
CA ARG A 51 2.51 6.83 -1.65
C ARG A 51 2.07 5.77 -0.66
N VAL A 52 3.03 5.14 0.00
CA VAL A 52 2.76 4.20 1.11
C VAL A 52 2.22 4.99 2.30
N ILE A 53 0.98 4.69 2.71
CA ILE A 53 0.29 5.44 3.75
C ILE A 53 0.04 4.65 5.03
N ALA A 54 -0.02 3.32 4.95
CA ALA A 54 -0.14 2.44 6.11
C ALA A 54 0.40 1.04 5.78
N LYS A 55 0.93 0.33 6.79
CA LYS A 55 1.45 -1.04 6.65
C LYS A 55 0.66 -2.00 7.52
N ALA A 56 0.09 -3.04 6.91
CA ALA A 56 -0.61 -4.10 7.60
C ALA A 56 0.18 -5.41 7.49
N PRO A 57 -0.03 -6.39 8.41
CA PRO A 57 0.68 -7.68 8.35
C PRO A 57 0.49 -8.48 7.05
N PHE A 58 -0.51 -8.14 6.23
CA PHE A 58 -0.85 -8.79 4.98
C PHE A 58 -0.53 -7.96 3.73
N GLY A 59 -0.09 -6.71 3.87
CA GLY A 59 0.09 -5.81 2.73
C GLY A 59 0.23 -4.34 3.11
N ALA A 60 0.51 -3.51 2.13
CA ALA A 60 0.61 -2.06 2.29
C ALA A 60 -0.60 -1.35 1.67
N TRP A 61 -1.03 -0.28 2.32
CA TRP A 61 -2.02 0.64 1.77
C TRP A 61 -1.31 1.79 1.07
N ILE A 62 -1.75 2.06 -0.15
CA ILE A 62 -1.15 3.02 -1.06
C ILE A 62 -2.21 4.05 -1.43
N ASP A 63 -1.88 5.33 -1.28
CA ASP A 63 -2.68 6.40 -1.87
C ASP A 63 -2.18 6.67 -3.29
N ILE A 64 -3.05 6.42 -4.27
CA ILE A 64 -2.79 6.68 -5.70
C ILE A 64 -3.51 7.94 -6.21
N GLY A 65 -4.06 8.76 -5.30
CA GLY A 65 -4.66 10.06 -5.62
C GLY A 65 -6.11 10.00 -6.12
N VAL A 66 -6.80 8.86 -6.00
CA VAL A 66 -8.19 8.70 -6.45
C VAL A 66 -9.23 8.82 -5.33
N GLY A 67 -8.77 9.07 -4.09
CA GLY A 67 -9.63 9.20 -2.92
C GLY A 67 -10.16 7.88 -2.36
N PHE A 68 -9.62 6.75 -2.82
CA PHE A 68 -9.86 5.42 -2.25
C PHE A 68 -8.52 4.75 -1.93
N PRO A 69 -8.37 4.10 -0.78
CA PRO A 69 -7.15 3.39 -0.45
C PRO A 69 -6.97 2.18 -1.36
N ALA A 70 -5.78 2.03 -1.92
CA ALA A 70 -5.40 0.88 -2.74
C ALA A 70 -4.57 -0.10 -1.91
N LEU A 71 -4.89 -1.39 -2.00
CA LEU A 71 -4.23 -2.45 -1.25
C LEU A 71 -3.21 -3.19 -2.12
N LEU A 72 -1.97 -3.19 -1.68
CA LEU A 72 -0.90 -4.03 -2.21
C LEU A 72 -0.67 -5.22 -1.27
N LEU A 73 -1.24 -6.38 -1.62
CA LEU A 73 -1.06 -7.60 -0.84
C LEU A 73 0.36 -8.15 -0.96
N ILE A 74 0.89 -8.73 0.12
CA ILE A 74 2.24 -9.32 0.12
C ILE A 74 2.40 -10.37 -0.97
N THR A 75 1.36 -11.18 -1.20
CA THR A 75 1.34 -12.24 -2.22
C THR A 75 1.34 -11.70 -3.66
N TYR A 76 1.12 -10.41 -3.85
CA TYR A 76 1.07 -9.75 -5.16
C TYR A 76 2.36 -8.97 -5.45
N ILE A 77 3.36 -9.11 -4.59
CA ILE A 77 4.69 -8.60 -4.80
C ILE A 77 5.53 -9.79 -5.25
N ALA A 78 6.16 -9.69 -6.42
CA ALA A 78 7.08 -10.72 -6.89
C ALA A 78 8.18 -10.96 -5.84
N ASP A 79 8.75 -12.16 -5.75
CA ASP A 79 9.93 -12.56 -4.94
C ASP A 79 10.04 -12.02 -3.48
N LEU A 80 8.93 -11.56 -2.88
CA LEU A 80 8.90 -11.06 -1.50
C LEU A 80 8.33 -12.12 -0.56
N THR A 81 9.10 -12.44 0.47
CA THR A 81 8.65 -13.31 1.56
C THR A 81 8.00 -12.49 2.68
N PRO A 82 7.05 -13.06 3.44
CA PRO A 82 6.47 -12.39 4.61
C PRO A 82 7.53 -11.91 5.61
N LYS A 83 8.63 -12.66 5.76
CA LYS A 83 9.75 -12.29 6.63
C LYS A 83 10.46 -11.01 6.16
N GLN A 84 10.71 -10.89 4.86
CA GLN A 84 11.30 -9.67 4.29
C GLN A 84 10.36 -8.46 4.43
N TYR A 85 9.06 -8.66 4.26
CA TYR A 85 8.07 -7.61 4.49
C TYR A 85 8.05 -7.12 5.96
N GLN A 86 8.10 -8.06 6.90
CA GLN A 86 8.07 -7.78 8.34
C GLN A 86 9.31 -7.04 8.85
N ASN A 87 10.47 -7.25 8.21
CA ASN A 87 11.72 -6.58 8.57
C ASN A 87 11.77 -5.09 8.16
N ASP A 88 10.68 -4.56 7.58
CA ASP A 88 10.60 -3.18 7.06
C ASP A 88 11.55 -2.87 5.89
N ASP A 89 12.22 -3.88 5.34
CA ASP A 89 13.13 -3.79 4.18
C ASP A 89 12.39 -3.46 2.87
N TRP A 90 11.06 -3.57 2.86
CA TRP A 90 10.23 -3.39 1.67
C TRP A 90 9.02 -2.49 1.95
N CYS A 91 8.75 -1.55 1.03
CA CYS A 91 7.68 -0.54 1.09
C CYS A 91 7.67 0.23 2.42
N PRO A 92 8.70 1.06 2.66
CA PRO A 92 8.74 1.91 3.83
C PRO A 92 7.58 2.91 3.80
N LEU A 93 7.04 3.26 4.97
CA LEU A 93 6.01 4.30 5.07
C LEU A 93 6.47 5.60 4.41
N HIS A 94 5.52 6.31 3.80
CA HIS A 94 5.71 7.61 3.16
C HIS A 94 6.57 7.63 1.90
N THR A 95 7.05 6.49 1.42
CA THR A 95 7.75 6.38 0.14
C THR A 95 6.78 6.33 -1.03
N ASN A 96 7.26 6.75 -2.20
CA ASN A 96 6.53 6.56 -3.46
C ASN A 96 6.94 5.25 -4.09
N ILE A 97 5.97 4.49 -4.55
CA ILE A 97 6.18 3.22 -5.24
C ILE A 97 5.38 3.18 -6.55
N THR A 98 5.91 2.42 -7.49
CA THR A 98 5.22 2.09 -8.74
C THR A 98 4.48 0.77 -8.56
N CYS A 99 3.22 0.72 -8.98
CA CYS A 99 2.35 -0.44 -8.84
C CYS A 99 1.54 -0.65 -10.11
N THR A 100 1.02 -1.86 -10.28
CA THR A 100 0.10 -2.20 -11.37
C THR A 100 -1.28 -2.51 -10.81
N ILE A 101 -2.33 -1.95 -11.41
CA ILE A 101 -3.72 -2.26 -11.05
C ILE A 101 -4.01 -3.72 -11.42
N ARG A 102 -4.39 -4.53 -10.43
CA ARG A 102 -4.73 -5.95 -10.63
C ARG A 102 -6.24 -6.19 -10.64
N ALA A 103 -6.98 -5.50 -9.77
CA ALA A 103 -8.42 -5.62 -9.69
C ALA A 103 -9.07 -4.34 -9.14
N LEU A 104 -10.32 -4.10 -9.54
CA LEU A 104 -11.21 -3.07 -9.00
C LEU A 104 -12.50 -3.78 -8.55
N HIS A 105 -12.80 -3.78 -7.24
CA HIS A 105 -13.96 -4.49 -6.70
C HIS A 105 -14.47 -3.84 -5.41
N GLU A 106 -15.78 -3.61 -5.28
CA GLU A 106 -16.42 -3.07 -4.05
C GLU A 106 -15.64 -1.89 -3.42
N MET A 107 -15.31 -0.89 -4.23
CA MET A 107 -14.57 0.30 -3.78
C MET A 107 -13.15 0.02 -3.25
N LYS A 108 -12.59 -1.14 -3.59
CA LYS A 108 -11.22 -1.53 -3.30
C LYS A 108 -10.44 -1.65 -4.59
N ILE A 109 -9.20 -1.17 -4.52
CA ILE A 109 -8.25 -1.24 -5.62
C ILE A 109 -7.17 -2.22 -5.18
N ALA A 110 -7.01 -3.33 -5.90
CA ALA A 110 -5.94 -4.28 -5.65
C ALA A 110 -4.74 -3.96 -6.55
N LEU A 111 -3.57 -3.85 -5.95
CA LEU A 111 -2.31 -3.55 -6.60
C LEU A 111 -1.39 -4.77 -6.63
N ALA A 112 -0.50 -4.79 -7.61
CA ALA A 112 0.67 -5.66 -7.66
C ALA A 112 1.94 -4.82 -7.83
N ALA A 113 3.08 -5.34 -7.40
CA ALA A 113 4.37 -4.69 -7.60
C ALA A 113 5.43 -5.72 -8.01
N GLU A 114 6.33 -5.33 -8.89
CA GLU A 114 7.49 -6.13 -9.23
C GLU A 114 8.61 -5.86 -8.22
N THR A 115 9.48 -6.84 -7.96
CA THR A 115 10.64 -6.68 -7.07
C THR A 115 11.62 -5.62 -7.54
N SER A 116 11.62 -5.35 -8.84
CA SER A 116 12.43 -4.33 -9.45
C SER A 116 11.58 -3.08 -9.66
N THR A 117 11.59 -2.14 -8.71
CA THR A 117 12.07 -0.75 -8.90
C THR A 117 11.50 0.22 -7.83
N PRO A 118 12.13 1.39 -7.57
CA PRO A 118 13.52 1.56 -7.12
C PRO A 118 13.74 2.78 -6.17
N LYS A 119 14.97 2.89 -5.65
CA LYS A 119 15.77 4.08 -5.26
C LYS A 119 15.03 5.42 -5.05
N SER A 120 15.24 6.01 -3.88
CA SER A 120 15.13 7.45 -3.63
C SER A 120 15.78 8.23 -4.78
N ASP A 121 14.99 8.69 -5.75
CA ASP A 121 15.41 9.78 -6.61
C ASP A 121 15.46 11.01 -5.69
N GLU A 122 16.68 11.31 -5.26
CA GLU A 122 17.10 12.63 -4.80
C GLU A 122 16.59 13.64 -5.82
N GLU A 123 15.48 14.30 -5.47
CA GLU A 123 14.92 15.41 -6.22
C GLU A 123 15.98 16.52 -6.23
N LYS A 124 16.77 16.56 -7.30
CA LYS A 124 17.65 17.67 -7.64
C LYS A 124 16.77 18.89 -7.89
N GLN A 125 16.48 19.65 -6.84
CA GLN A 125 15.84 20.95 -6.97
C GLN A 125 16.83 21.93 -7.64
N PRO A 126 16.40 22.73 -8.63
CA PRO A 126 17.25 23.71 -9.33
C PRO A 126 17.63 24.91 -8.45
#